data_AF-A0A3D4ZYI8-F1
#
_entry.id   AF-A0A3D4ZYI8-F1
#
_cell.length_a   1.000
_cell.length_b   1.000
_cell.length_c   1.000
_cell.angle_alpha   90.00
_cell.angle_beta   90.00
_cell.angle_gamma   90.00
#
_symmetry.space_group_name_H-M   'P 1'
#
loop_
_entity.id
_entity.type
_entity.pdbx_description
1 polymer ?
#
loop_
_entity_poly.entity_id
_entity_poly.type
_entity_poly.pdbx_seq_one_letter_code
_entity_poly.pdbx_strand_id
1 'polypeptide(L)' 'MLGVLGVFAGLGVPELIIILIIVVLLFGATRIPALLRSFGEGVRGFRDAVKEADEEPEADSPDAEKGPHAG' A
#
# COMPACT_ATOMS: atom_id res chain seq x y z
N MET A 1 -6.85 -1.83 41.02
CA MET A 1 -7.44 -3.07 40.48
C MET A 1 -8.50 -2.84 39.39
N LEU A 2 -9.24 -1.71 39.38
CA LEU A 2 -10.27 -1.44 38.37
C LEU A 2 -9.74 -1.30 36.93
N GLY A 3 -8.50 -0.81 36.76
CA GLY A 3 -7.87 -0.65 35.44
C GLY A 3 -7.59 -1.98 34.71
N VAL A 4 -7.35 -3.08 35.44
CA VAL A 4 -7.08 -4.39 34.81
C VAL A 4 -8.37 -5.03 34.30
N LEU A 5 -9.49 -4.83 35.00
CA LEU A 5 -10.78 -5.42 34.61
C LEU A 5 -11.39 -4.74 33.38
N GLY A 6 -11.13 -3.44 33.18
CA GLY A 6 -11.56 -2.69 31.99
C GLY A 6 -10.84 -3.13 30.70
N VAL A 7 -9.55 -3.48 30.80
CA VAL A 7 -8.70 -3.93 29.68
C VAL A 7 -9.21 -5.24 29.05
N PHE A 8 -9.90 -6.10 29.81
CA PHE A 8 -10.45 -7.36 29.31
C PHE A 8 -11.88 -7.24 28.76
N ALA A 9 -12.58 -6.13 29.01
CA ALA A 9 -14.00 -5.97 28.66
C ALA A 9 -14.22 -5.38 27.25
N GLY A 10 -13.18 -4.83 26.62
CA GLY A 10 -13.24 -4.36 25.23
C GLY A 10 -11.88 -3.86 24.78
N LEU A 11 -11.47 -4.23 23.56
CA LEU A 11 -10.34 -3.60 22.88
C LEU A 11 -10.71 -2.16 22.55
N GLY A 12 -10.52 -1.26 23.51
CA GLY A 12 -10.71 0.15 23.35
C GLY A 12 -9.49 0.83 22.73
N VAL A 13 -9.67 2.12 22.42
CA VAL A 13 -8.57 3.01 22.01
C VAL A 13 -7.41 3.02 23.02
N PRO A 14 -7.64 2.97 24.36
CA PRO A 14 -6.55 2.95 25.34
C PRO A 14 -5.64 1.71 25.22
N GLU A 15 -6.22 0.52 24.99
CA GLU A 15 -5.48 -0.73 24.86
C GLU A 15 -4.61 -0.73 23.59
N LEU A 16 -5.14 -0.20 22.48
CA LEU A 16 -4.39 -0.04 21.25
C LEU A 16 -3.16 0.84 21.45
N ILE A 17 -3.29 1.93 22.22
CA ILE A 17 -2.17 2.83 22.55
C ILE A 17 -1.11 2.10 23.38
N ILE A 18 -1.49 1.31 24.37
CA ILE A 18 -0.55 0.52 25.18
C ILE A 18 0.23 -0.47 24.30
N ILE A 19 -0.47 -1.19 23.42
CA ILE A 19 0.15 -2.12 22.48
C ILE A 19 1.11 -1.36 21.56
N LEU A 20 0.70 -0.21 21.02
CA LEU A 20 1.54 0.63 20.16
C LEU A 20 2.82 1.06 20.88
N ILE A 21 2.71 1.48 22.15
CA ILE A 21 3.87 1.85 22.97
C ILE A 21 4.81 0.65 23.13
N ILE A 22 4.30 -0.54 23.45
CA ILE A 22 5.13 -1.76 23.58
C ILE A 22 5.85 -2.06 22.26
N VAL A 23 5.15 -2.02 21.14
CA VAL A 23 5.74 -2.25 19.81
C VAL A 23 6.83 -1.21 19.51
N VAL A 24 6.60 0.07 19.83
CA VAL A 24 7.60 1.13 19.69
C VAL A 24 8.82 0.91 20.58
N LEU A 25 8.66 0.39 21.80
CA LEU A 25 9.78 0.08 22.68
C LEU A 25 10.59 -1.12 22.18
N LEU A 26 9.94 -2.15 21.61
CA LEU A 26 10.59 -3.34 21.10
C LEU A 26 11.34 -3.09 19.79
N PHE A 27 10.72 -2.38 18.85
CA PHE A 27 11.26 -2.15 17.50
C PHE A 27 11.95 -0.79 17.36
N GLY A 28 11.64 0.17 18.22
CA GLY A 28 12.10 1.57 18.13
C GLY A 28 11.17 2.43 17.27
N ALA A 29 10.99 3.69 17.67
CA ALA A 29 10.14 4.67 16.97
C ALA A 29 10.55 4.92 15.51
N THR A 30 11.81 4.66 15.15
CA THR A 30 12.34 4.88 13.80
C THR A 30 12.12 3.69 12.86
N ARG A 31 12.02 2.46 13.38
CA ARG A 31 11.89 1.26 12.54
C ARG A 31 10.49 1.09 11.97
N ILE A 32 9.46 1.39 12.76
CA ILE A 32 8.07 1.23 12.34
C ILE A 32 7.74 2.12 11.12
N PRO A 33 8.05 3.44 11.10
CA PRO A 33 7.77 4.29 9.94
C PRO A 33 8.59 3.88 8.71
N ALA A 34 9.84 3.43 8.88
CA ALA A 34 10.68 2.98 7.79
C ALA A 34 10.11 1.70 7.12
N LEU A 35 9.65 0.74 7.92
CA LEU A 35 8.99 -0.47 7.44
C LEU A 35 7.69 -0.14 6.70
N LEU A 36 6.83 0.68 7.32
CA LEU A 36 5.57 1.13 6.70
C LEU A 36 5.79 1.88 5.40
N ARG A 37 6.86 2.69 5.30
CA ARG A 37 7.21 3.41 4.08
C ARG A 37 7.58 2.45 2.95
N SER A 38 8.49 1.51 3.21
CA SER A 38 8.89 0.51 2.20
C SER A 38 7.72 -0.39 1.76
N PHE A 39 6.87 -0.78 2.71
CA PHE A 39 5.65 -1.53 2.43
C PHE A 39 4.65 -0.70 1.62
N GLY A 40 4.47 0.57 1.98
CA GLY A 40 3.57 1.49 1.29
C GLY A 40 4.01 1.80 -0.14
N GLU A 41 5.31 1.94 -0.38
CA GLU A 41 5.88 2.08 -1.72
C GLU A 41 5.60 0.83 -2.57
N GLY A 42 5.76 -0.38 -2.01
CA GLY A 42 5.40 -1.63 -2.68
C GLY A 42 3.90 -1.76 -2.99
N VAL A 43 3.03 -1.44 -2.03
CA VAL A 43 1.57 -1.43 -2.22
C VAL A 43 1.16 -0.41 -3.27
N ARG A 44 1.79 0.77 -3.28
CA ARG A 44 1.52 1.80 -4.28
C ARG A 44 1.89 1.35 -5.69
N GLY A 45 3.11 0.82 -5.87
CA GLY A 45 3.54 0.28 -7.16
C GLY A 45 2.66 -0.86 -7.66
N PHE A 46 2.21 -1.74 -6.74
CA PHE A 46 1.25 -2.79 -7.08
C PHE A 46 -0.09 -2.22 -7.57
N ARG A 47 -0.63 -1.22 -6.88
CA ARG A 47 -1.90 -0.57 -7.28
C ARG A 47 -1.78 0.17 -8.61
N ASP A 48 -0.63 0.80 -8.87
CA ASP A 48 -0.39 1.54 -10.11
C ASP A 48 -0.27 0.57 -11.30
N ALA A 49 0.46 -0.55 -11.14
CA ALA A 49 0.57 -1.58 -12.17
C ALA A 49 -0.77 -2.27 -12.50
N VAL A 50 -1.62 -2.51 -11.49
CA VAL A 50 -2.97 -3.06 -11.71
C VAL A 50 -3.84 -2.08 -12.50
N LYS A 51 -3.76 -0.78 -12.21
CA LYS A 51 -4.51 0.24 -12.97
C LYS A 51 -4.03 0.35 -14.41
N GLU A 52 -2.72 0.31 -14.64
CA GLU A 52 -2.15 0.34 -15.99
C GLU A 52 -2.50 -0.92 -16.79
N ALA A 53 -2.66 -2.07 -16.12
CA ALA A 53 -3.15 -3.29 -16.75
C ALA A 53 -4.66 -3.25 -17.06
N ASP A 54 -5.45 -2.53 -16.26
CA ASP A 54 -6.89 -2.31 -16.53
C ASP A 54 -7.12 -1.19 -17.58
N GLU A 55 -6.18 -0.25 -17.73
CA GLU A 55 -6.16 0.80 -18.74
C GLU A 55 -5.27 0.38 -19.95
N GLU A 56 -5.67 -0.66 -20.68
CA GLU A 56 -5.11 -0.88 -22.02
C GLU A 56 -5.45 0.32 -22.94
N PRO A 57 -4.46 0.95 -23.61
CA PRO A 57 -4.74 1.88 -24.69
C PRO A 57 -5.20 1.11 -25.93
N GLU A 58 -6.47 1.24 -26.26
CA GLU A 58 -7.02 1.03 -27.59
C GLU A 58 -6.37 2.06 -28.56
N ALA A 59 -5.11 1.85 -28.98
CA ALA A 59 -4.50 2.44 -30.18
C ALA A 59 -3.01 2.09 -30.30
N ASP A 60 -2.69 0.96 -30.94
CA ASP A 60 -1.57 0.95 -31.87
C ASP A 60 -1.90 0.03 -33.05
N SER A 61 -2.56 0.59 -34.04
CA SER A 61 -2.60 0.04 -35.39
C SER A 61 -2.69 1.19 -36.38
N PRO A 62 -1.56 1.62 -36.94
CA PRO A 62 -1.53 2.23 -38.26
C PRO A 62 -0.88 1.23 -39.23
N ASP A 63 -1.57 0.13 -39.49
CA ASP A 63 -1.34 -0.67 -40.70
C ASP A 63 -2.32 -0.18 -41.76
N ALA A 64 -1.97 0.93 -42.41
CA ALA A 64 -2.64 1.47 -43.58
C ALA A 64 -1.59 1.80 -44.64
N GLU A 65 -1.20 0.74 -45.35
CA GLU A 65 -1.05 0.73 -46.80
C GLU A 65 -0.26 1.90 -47.42
N LYS A 66 1.07 1.81 -47.35
CA LYS A 66 1.94 2.51 -48.32
C LYS A 66 1.82 1.78 -49.67
N GLY A 67 0.83 2.20 -50.47
CA GLY A 67 0.64 1.74 -51.84
C GLY A 67 1.93 1.93 -52.68
N PRO A 68 2.30 0.95 -53.54
CA PRO A 68 3.53 1.02 -54.33
C PRO A 68 3.56 2.24 -55.26
N HIS A 69 4.53 3.12 -55.04
CA HIS A 69 4.95 4.09 -56.06
C HIS A 69 5.57 3.31 -57.23
N ALA A 70 4.89 3.29 -58.38
CA ALA A 70 5.45 2.87 -59.65
C ALA A 70 4.91 3.74 -60.79
N GLY A 71 5.84 4.32 -61.57
CA GLY A 71 5.60 4.85 -62.92
C GLY A 71 5.51 6.36 -63.02
#